data_AF-A0A8S3FD39-F1
#
_entry.id   AF-A0A8S3FD39-F1
#
_cell.length_a   1.000
_cell.length_b   1.000
_cell.length_c   1.000
_cell.angle_alpha   90.00
_cell.angle_beta   90.00
_cell.angle_gamma   90.00
#
_symmetry.space_group_name_H-M   'P 1'
#
loop_
_entity.id
_entity.type
_entity.pdbx_description
1 polymer ?
#
loop_
_entity_poly.entity_id
_entity_poly.type
_entity_poly.pdbx_seq_one_letter_code
_entity_poly.pdbx_strand_id
1 'polypeptide(L)'
;LHKMLMKLQIDQIESFDTWLSLAEKRIASQLNSMEQDLPGVERQYRLLAQLQDELVAQQQMTESLQNMVIVVDDSSVNGTNSLTSKYTSTDIENKLSNLSERWANICTFVQNRWILLQEVKIELEQVKFNLEKFIRWITRKEDEVAKMIAEPHLSDTDVLMQQAHAIKVT
;
A
#
# COMPACT_ATOMS: atom_id res chain seq x y z
N LEU A 1 -43.94 -2.83 -0.56
CA LEU A 1 -42.79 -3.28 -1.38
C LEU A 1 -41.79 -2.15 -1.62
N HIS A 2 -42.17 -1.05 -2.29
CA HIS A 2 -41.28 0.09 -2.61
C HIS A 2 -40.56 0.72 -1.40
N LYS A 3 -41.26 0.98 -0.29
CA LYS A 3 -40.65 1.50 0.96
C LYS A 3 -39.61 0.56 1.59
N MET A 4 -39.79 -0.75 1.45
CA MET A 4 -38.86 -1.75 2.01
C MET A 4 -37.60 -1.87 1.15
N LEU A 5 -37.75 -1.74 -0.16
CA LEU A 5 -36.64 -1.67 -1.11
C LEU A 5 -35.80 -0.40 -0.91
N MET A 6 -36.45 0.77 -0.80
CA MET A 6 -35.76 2.04 -0.52
C MET A 6 -35.00 2.01 0.81
N LYS A 7 -35.59 1.43 1.87
CA LYS A 7 -34.90 1.28 3.15
C LYS A 7 -33.64 0.42 3.01
N LEU A 8 -33.73 -0.72 2.33
CA LEU A 8 -32.59 -1.60 2.10
C LEU A 8 -31.47 -0.90 1.30
N GLN A 9 -31.84 -0.13 0.27
CA GLN A 9 -30.91 0.67 -0.53
C GLN A 9 -30.19 1.73 0.31
N ILE A 10 -30.92 2.45 1.18
CA ILE A 10 -30.33 3.44 2.09
C ILE A 10 -29.40 2.78 3.11
N ASP A 11 -29.80 1.64 3.70
CA ASP A 11 -28.99 0.90 4.66
C ASP A 11 -27.66 0.42 4.02
N GLN A 12 -27.69 -0.03 2.76
CA GLN A 12 -26.48 -0.39 2.01
C GLN A 12 -25.55 0.82 1.78
N ILE A 13 -26.12 1.95 1.37
CA ILE A 13 -25.37 3.19 1.15
C ILE A 13 -24.70 3.66 2.45
N GLU A 14 -25.41 3.63 3.58
CA GLU A 14 -24.86 4.04 4.89
C GLU A 14 -23.78 3.09 5.41
N SER A 15 -23.96 1.78 5.21
CA SER A 15 -22.95 0.79 5.56
C SER A 15 -21.68 0.98 4.74
N PHE A 16 -21.79 1.21 3.43
CA PHE A 16 -20.64 1.45 2.56
C PHE A 16 -19.93 2.76 2.89
N ASP A 17 -20.69 3.83 3.16
CA ASP A 17 -20.17 5.13 3.61
C ASP A 17 -19.37 5.02 4.91
N THR A 18 -19.88 4.24 5.87
CA THR A 18 -19.19 3.97 7.13
C THR A 18 -17.87 3.23 6.88
N TRP A 19 -17.89 2.21 6.03
CA TRP A 19 -16.69 1.46 5.68
C TRP A 19 -15.64 2.34 4.99
N LEU A 20 -16.05 3.15 3.99
CA LEU A 20 -15.15 4.09 3.31
C LEU A 20 -14.50 5.06 4.29
N SER A 21 -15.27 5.60 5.23
CA SER A 21 -14.77 6.54 6.24
C SER A 21 -13.73 5.89 7.16
N LEU A 22 -13.92 4.62 7.52
CA LEU A 22 -12.94 3.85 8.31
C LEU A 22 -11.67 3.55 7.50
N ALA A 23 -11.83 3.19 6.23
CA ALA A 23 -10.70 2.95 5.32
C ALA A 23 -9.87 4.22 5.10
N GLU A 24 -10.51 5.36 4.84
CA GLU A 24 -9.86 6.67 4.69
C GLU A 24 -9.10 7.08 5.96
N LYS A 25 -9.70 6.88 7.14
CA LYS A 25 -9.02 7.14 8.42
C LYS A 25 -7.79 6.24 8.61
N ARG A 26 -7.88 4.96 8.24
CA ARG A 26 -6.76 4.02 8.29
C ARG A 26 -5.63 4.46 7.35
N ILE A 27 -5.98 4.87 6.12
CA ILE A 27 -5.04 5.40 5.15
C ILE A 27 -4.31 6.62 5.73
N ALA A 28 -5.07 7.58 6.26
CA ALA A 28 -4.54 8.82 6.82
C ALA A 28 -3.60 8.60 8.02
N SER A 29 -3.93 7.65 8.90
CA SER A 29 -3.21 7.44 10.16
C SER A 29 -2.03 6.46 10.05
N GLN A 30 -2.09 5.48 9.14
CA GLN A 30 -1.16 4.35 9.15
C GLN A 30 -0.46 4.09 7.81
N LEU A 31 -1.04 4.49 6.68
CA LEU A 31 -0.50 4.18 5.36
C LEU A 31 0.09 5.40 4.64
N ASN A 32 -0.23 6.62 5.04
CA ASN A 32 0.28 7.82 4.37
C ASN A 32 1.80 8.03 4.58
N SER A 33 2.28 7.82 5.80
CA SER A 33 3.70 7.94 6.14
C SER A 33 4.43 6.63 5.83
N MET A 34 5.51 6.72 5.04
CA MET A 34 6.41 5.59 4.87
C MET A 34 7.42 5.59 6.03
N GLU A 35 7.29 4.61 6.92
CA GLU A 35 8.28 4.35 7.97
C GLU A 35 9.64 4.00 7.31
N GLN A 36 10.73 4.58 7.83
CA GLN A 36 12.07 4.50 7.22
C GLN A 36 12.84 3.22 7.57
N ASP A 37 12.23 2.31 8.35
CA ASP A 37 12.84 1.08 8.82
C ASP A 37 12.18 -0.16 8.17
N LEU A 38 12.96 -1.23 8.03
CA LEU A 38 12.49 -2.51 7.47
C LEU A 38 11.24 -3.06 8.19
N PRO A 39 11.20 -3.08 9.54
CA PRO A 39 10.01 -3.49 10.26
C PRO A 39 8.78 -2.65 9.92
N GLY A 40 8.97 -1.36 9.66
CA GLY A 40 7.89 -0.46 9.30
C GLY A 40 7.37 -0.64 7.89
N VAL A 41 8.26 -0.93 6.94
CA VAL A 41 7.87 -1.34 5.58
C VAL A 41 7.06 -2.66 5.62
N GLU A 42 7.47 -3.62 6.44
CA GLU A 42 6.74 -4.90 6.61
C GLU A 42 5.37 -4.71 7.27
N ARG A 43 5.24 -3.77 8.23
CA ARG A 43 3.95 -3.40 8.79
C ARG A 43 3.03 -2.78 7.74
N GLN A 44 3.54 -1.85 6.94
CA GLN A 44 2.77 -1.23 5.85
C GLN A 44 2.32 -2.26 4.82
N TYR A 45 3.18 -3.21 4.45
CA TYR A 45 2.83 -4.30 3.55
C TYR A 45 1.62 -5.08 4.07
N ARG A 46 1.64 -5.50 5.33
CA ARG A 46 0.54 -6.26 5.96
C ARG A 46 -0.75 -5.47 6.03
N LEU A 47 -0.67 -4.19 6.41
CA LEU A 47 -1.84 -3.31 6.48
C LEU A 47 -2.44 -3.05 5.10
N LEU A 48 -1.60 -2.88 4.08
CA LEU A 48 -2.04 -2.68 2.70
C LEU A 48 -2.66 -3.96 2.11
N ALA A 49 -2.10 -5.13 2.41
CA ALA A 49 -2.67 -6.42 2.03
C ALA A 49 -4.05 -6.63 2.67
N GLN A 50 -4.18 -6.34 3.97
CA GLN A 50 -5.49 -6.38 4.63
C GLN A 50 -6.50 -5.43 3.97
N LEU A 51 -6.10 -4.20 3.66
CA LEU A 51 -7.00 -3.24 2.99
C LEU A 51 -7.39 -3.72 1.58
N GLN A 52 -6.48 -4.36 0.86
CA GLN A 52 -6.76 -4.97 -0.45
C GLN A 52 -7.79 -6.10 -0.34
N ASP A 53 -7.68 -6.97 0.67
CA ASP A 53 -8.66 -8.04 0.91
C ASP A 53 -10.04 -7.46 1.26
N GLU A 54 -10.07 -6.41 2.10
CA GLU A 54 -11.29 -5.69 2.43
C GLU A 54 -11.92 -5.04 1.19
N LEU A 55 -11.11 -4.44 0.29
CA LEU A 55 -11.60 -3.92 -1.00
C LEU A 55 -12.22 -5.01 -1.86
N VAL A 56 -11.58 -6.17 -1.98
CA VAL A 56 -12.16 -7.30 -2.74
C VAL A 56 -13.48 -7.75 -2.13
N ALA A 57 -13.59 -7.81 -0.80
CA ALA A 57 -14.83 -8.15 -0.13
C ALA A 57 -15.95 -7.13 -0.37
N GLN A 58 -15.62 -5.83 -0.47
CA GLN A 58 -16.59 -4.78 -0.76
C GLN A 58 -16.97 -4.67 -2.25
N GLN A 59 -16.29 -5.38 -3.14
CA GLN A 59 -16.56 -5.32 -4.58
C GLN A 59 -18.04 -5.63 -4.91
N GLN A 60 -18.60 -6.69 -4.31
CA GLN A 60 -20.01 -7.05 -4.52
C GLN A 60 -20.99 -5.95 -4.06
N MET A 61 -20.62 -5.23 -2.99
CA MET A 61 -21.40 -4.10 -2.50
C MET A 61 -21.34 -2.94 -3.49
N THR A 62 -20.15 -2.60 -3.99
CA THR A 62 -19.96 -1.56 -5.01
C THR A 62 -20.71 -1.89 -6.31
N GLU A 63 -20.68 -3.14 -6.77
CA GLU A 63 -21.44 -3.61 -7.94
C GLU A 63 -22.96 -3.49 -7.71
N SER A 64 -23.44 -3.82 -6.51
CA SER A 64 -24.85 -3.64 -6.14
C SER A 64 -25.27 -2.17 -6.09
N LEU A 65 -24.39 -1.27 -5.63
CA LEU A 65 -24.65 0.17 -5.56
C LEU A 65 -24.62 0.82 -6.95
N GLN A 66 -23.71 0.38 -7.84
CA GLN A 66 -23.68 0.85 -9.24
C GLN A 66 -24.91 0.43 -10.03
N ASN A 67 -25.42 -0.77 -9.78
CA ASN A 67 -26.64 -1.29 -10.43
C ASN A 67 -27.94 -0.84 -9.74
N MET A 68 -27.85 0.06 -8.76
CA MET A 68 -29.03 0.53 -8.03
C MET A 68 -29.92 1.37 -8.96
N VAL A 69 -31.08 0.82 -9.33
CA VAL A 69 -32.11 1.55 -10.08
C VAL A 69 -32.88 2.45 -9.10
N ILE A 70 -32.78 3.76 -9.31
CA ILE A 70 -33.55 4.74 -8.55
C ILE A 70 -34.87 4.97 -9.30
N VAL A 71 -35.97 4.55 -8.69
CA VAL A 71 -37.31 4.76 -9.25
C VAL A 71 -37.77 6.16 -8.86
N VAL A 72 -37.81 7.05 -9.86
CA VAL A 72 -38.45 8.36 -9.75
C VAL A 72 -39.95 8.15 -9.74
N ASP A 73 -40.62 8.58 -8.67
CA ASP A 73 -42.08 8.62 -8.64
C ASP A 73 -42.54 9.88 -9.38
N ASP A 74 -42.98 9.74 -10.63
CA ASP A 74 -43.54 10.81 -11.47
C ASP A 74 -44.80 11.47 -10.87
N SER A 75 -45.33 10.96 -9.76
CA SER A 75 -46.49 11.55 -9.07
C SER A 75 -46.19 12.85 -8.32
N SER A 76 -44.92 13.28 -8.19
CA SER A 76 -44.57 14.55 -7.52
C SER A 76 -44.81 15.81 -8.35
N VAL A 77 -45.29 15.70 -9.60
CA VAL A 77 -45.68 16.87 -10.43
C VAL A 77 -46.87 17.64 -9.81
N ASN A 78 -47.64 17.01 -8.92
CA ASN A 78 -48.83 17.62 -8.31
C ASN A 78 -48.73 17.78 -6.79
N GLY A 79 -47.65 18.41 -6.30
CA GLY A 79 -47.63 19.31 -5.13
C GLY A 79 -48.25 18.87 -3.78
N THR A 80 -48.70 17.64 -3.60
CA THR A 80 -49.39 17.20 -2.38
C THR A 80 -48.97 15.78 -2.03
N ASN A 81 -48.27 15.68 -0.91
CA ASN A 81 -48.06 14.48 -0.10
C ASN A 81 -46.94 13.52 -0.52
N SER A 82 -45.70 13.87 -0.16
CA SER A 82 -44.84 12.87 0.50
C SER A 82 -43.90 13.53 1.51
N LEU A 83 -44.43 13.82 2.69
CA LEU A 83 -43.66 14.13 3.90
C LEU A 83 -42.92 12.88 4.47
N THR A 84 -42.58 11.89 3.64
CA THR A 84 -42.16 10.56 4.14
C THR A 84 -40.89 9.96 3.55
N SER A 85 -40.19 10.62 2.62
CA SER A 85 -38.84 10.19 2.25
C SER A 85 -37.85 11.30 2.60
N LYS A 86 -36.98 11.02 3.58
CA LYS A 86 -35.88 11.91 4.03
C LYS A 86 -34.88 12.24 2.90
N TYR A 87 -34.96 11.53 1.77
CA TYR A 87 -34.08 11.66 0.62
C TYR A 87 -34.90 11.74 -0.66
N THR A 88 -34.58 12.71 -1.51
CA THR A 88 -35.09 12.79 -2.89
C THR A 88 -34.24 11.88 -3.81
N SER A 89 -34.75 11.55 -5.01
CA SER A 89 -34.00 10.77 -6.01
C SER A 89 -32.62 11.39 -6.29
N THR A 90 -32.59 12.71 -6.43
CA THR A 90 -31.38 13.50 -6.67
C THR A 90 -30.38 13.42 -5.50
N ASP A 91 -30.85 13.35 -4.25
CA ASP A 91 -29.96 13.20 -3.09
C ASP A 91 -29.26 11.83 -3.08
N ILE A 92 -29.96 10.78 -3.52
CA ILE A 92 -29.42 9.42 -3.60
C ILE A 92 -28.39 9.33 -4.73
N GLU A 93 -28.67 9.90 -5.90
CA GLU A 93 -27.73 9.98 -7.02
C GLU A 93 -26.43 10.69 -6.62
N ASN A 94 -26.54 11.86 -5.99
CA ASN A 94 -25.39 12.62 -5.51
C ASN A 94 -24.58 11.82 -4.48
N LYS A 95 -25.25 11.12 -3.55
CA LYS A 95 -24.57 10.30 -2.55
C LYS A 95 -23.83 9.12 -3.20
N LEU A 96 -24.46 8.41 -4.14
CA LEU A 96 -23.82 7.31 -4.89
C LEU A 96 -22.61 7.80 -5.70
N SER A 97 -22.71 8.96 -6.34
CA SER A 97 -21.59 9.59 -7.06
C SER A 97 -20.42 9.87 -6.13
N ASN A 98 -20.66 10.50 -4.97
CA ASN A 98 -19.62 10.76 -3.98
C ASN A 98 -18.96 9.48 -3.44
N LEU A 99 -19.75 8.45 -3.14
CA LEU A 99 -19.22 7.16 -2.67
C LEU A 99 -18.37 6.48 -3.75
N SER A 100 -18.77 6.58 -5.02
CA SER A 100 -18.03 6.04 -6.16
C SER A 100 -16.68 6.75 -6.34
N GLU A 101 -16.64 8.07 -6.20
CA GLU A 101 -15.40 8.86 -6.26
C GLU A 101 -14.45 8.47 -5.12
N ARG A 102 -14.95 8.41 -3.89
CA ARG A 102 -14.15 8.03 -2.71
C ARG A 102 -13.60 6.61 -2.83
N TRP A 103 -14.41 5.68 -3.30
CA TRP A 103 -13.96 4.32 -3.61
C TRP A 103 -12.82 4.30 -4.63
N ALA A 104 -12.98 5.01 -5.76
CA ALA A 104 -11.96 5.10 -6.79
C ALA A 104 -10.65 5.67 -6.22
N ASN A 105 -10.72 6.70 -5.38
CA ASN A 105 -9.56 7.29 -4.72
C ASN A 105 -8.83 6.28 -3.80
N ILE A 106 -9.57 5.46 -3.05
CA ILE A 106 -8.98 4.40 -2.22
C ILE A 106 -8.31 3.33 -3.10
N CYS A 107 -8.97 2.89 -4.17
CA CYS A 107 -8.39 1.91 -5.11
C CYS A 107 -7.08 2.44 -5.73
N THR A 108 -7.07 3.69 -6.20
CA THR A 108 -5.87 4.34 -6.74
C THR A 108 -4.79 4.47 -5.67
N PHE A 109 -5.14 4.85 -4.44
CA PHE A 109 -4.18 4.91 -3.34
C PHE A 109 -3.52 3.54 -3.09
N VAL A 110 -4.32 2.48 -2.99
CA VAL A 110 -3.81 1.13 -2.74
C VAL A 110 -2.90 0.66 -3.86
N GLN A 111 -3.29 0.89 -5.11
CA GLN A 111 -2.46 0.57 -6.27
C GLN A 111 -1.12 1.33 -6.25
N ASN A 112 -1.15 2.64 -6.03
CA ASN A 112 0.07 3.46 -5.99
C ASN A 112 0.98 3.04 -4.83
N ARG A 113 0.40 2.71 -3.67
CA ARG A 113 1.17 2.25 -2.52
C ARG A 113 1.82 0.89 -2.76
N TRP A 114 1.15 -0.01 -3.49
CA TRP A 114 1.73 -1.28 -3.91
C TRP A 114 2.94 -1.09 -4.82
N ILE A 115 2.85 -0.19 -5.79
CA ILE A 115 3.96 0.14 -6.69
C ILE A 115 5.16 0.63 -5.88
N LEU A 116 4.95 1.58 -4.97
CA LEU A 116 6.02 2.12 -4.13
C LEU A 116 6.69 1.02 -3.28
N LEU A 117 5.91 0.11 -2.69
CA LEU A 117 6.48 -1.01 -1.91
C LEU A 117 7.30 -1.96 -2.78
N GLN A 118 6.92 -2.17 -4.05
CA GLN A 118 7.75 -2.97 -4.97
C GLN A 118 9.05 -2.27 -5.32
N GLU A 119 9.03 -0.96 -5.56
CA GLU A 119 10.25 -0.17 -5.80
C GLU A 119 11.21 -0.26 -4.61
N VAL A 120 10.70 -0.04 -3.40
CA VAL A 120 11.50 -0.16 -2.16
C VAL A 120 12.08 -1.57 -2.03
N LYS A 121 11.30 -2.61 -2.34
CA LYS A 121 11.78 -3.99 -2.29
C LYS A 121 12.94 -4.25 -3.25
N ILE A 122 12.85 -3.76 -4.49
CA ILE A 122 13.91 -3.90 -5.50
C ILE A 122 15.20 -3.22 -5.00
N GLU A 123 15.10 -2.02 -4.47
CA GLU A 123 16.25 -1.30 -3.89
C GLU A 123 16.88 -2.07 -2.72
N LEU A 124 16.05 -2.63 -1.83
CA LEU A 124 16.54 -3.46 -0.71
C LEU A 124 17.25 -4.72 -1.19
N GLU A 125 16.76 -5.38 -2.24
CA GLU A 125 17.42 -6.54 -2.85
C GLU A 125 18.77 -6.15 -3.46
N GLN A 126 18.86 -5.00 -4.11
CA GLN A 126 20.11 -4.48 -4.67
C GLN A 126 21.14 -4.13 -3.57
N VAL A 127 20.70 -3.50 -2.48
CA VAL A 127 21.54 -3.22 -1.31
C VAL A 127 22.06 -4.53 -0.71
N LYS A 128 21.19 -5.53 -0.53
CA LYS A 128 21.58 -6.84 -0.01
C LYS A 128 22.64 -7.51 -0.91
N PHE A 129 22.43 -7.50 -2.22
CA PHE A 129 23.39 -8.05 -3.18
C PHE A 129 24.77 -7.37 -3.08
N ASN A 130 24.78 -6.03 -2.99
CA ASN A 130 26.00 -5.26 -2.84
C ASN A 130 26.72 -5.56 -1.52
N LEU A 131 25.95 -5.69 -0.42
CA LEU A 131 26.50 -6.05 0.88
C LEU A 131 27.16 -7.44 0.86
N GLU A 132 26.51 -8.44 0.25
CA GLU A 132 27.09 -9.78 0.10
C GLU A 132 28.40 -9.76 -0.71
N LYS A 133 28.45 -8.96 -1.79
CA LYS A 133 29.68 -8.76 -2.58
C LYS A 133 30.79 -8.13 -1.74
N PHE A 134 30.44 -7.13 -0.93
CA PHE A 134 31.38 -6.43 -0.06
C PHE A 134 31.92 -7.36 1.04
N ILE A 135 31.05 -8.13 1.69
CA ILE A 135 31.45 -9.14 2.68
C ILE A 135 32.43 -10.14 2.07
N ARG A 136 32.12 -10.71 0.89
CA ARG A 136 33.04 -11.62 0.19
C ARG A 136 34.40 -10.99 -0.10
N TRP A 137 34.41 -9.71 -0.48
CA TRP A 137 35.65 -8.97 -0.74
C TRP A 137 36.47 -8.76 0.55
N ILE A 138 35.82 -8.36 1.65
CA ILE A 138 36.48 -8.20 2.96
C ILE A 138 37.06 -9.54 3.41
N THR A 139 36.27 -10.61 3.42
CA THR A 139 36.74 -11.93 3.87
C THR A 139 37.95 -12.39 3.06
N ARG A 140 37.94 -12.19 1.74
CA ARG A 140 39.10 -12.49 0.89
C ARG A 140 40.33 -11.66 1.28
N LYS A 141 40.15 -10.37 1.57
CA LYS A 141 41.26 -9.48 1.97
C LYS A 141 41.81 -9.84 3.34
N GLU A 142 40.95 -10.23 4.27
CA GLU A 142 41.35 -10.76 5.57
C GLU A 142 42.18 -12.05 5.41
N ASP A 143 41.76 -12.97 4.53
CA ASP A 143 42.51 -14.19 4.23
C ASP A 143 43.88 -13.89 3.57
N GLU A 144 43.95 -12.93 2.65
CA GLU A 144 45.20 -12.49 2.02
C GLU A 144 46.17 -11.92 3.07
N VAL A 145 45.69 -11.07 3.99
CA VAL A 145 46.49 -10.50 5.08
C VAL A 145 46.93 -11.57 6.08
N ALA A 146 46.03 -12.49 6.46
CA ALA A 146 46.34 -13.57 7.40
C ALA A 146 47.47 -14.48 6.88
N LYS A 147 47.48 -14.79 5.57
CA LYS A 147 48.55 -15.57 4.93
C LYS A 147 49.89 -14.84 4.98
N MET A 148 49.93 -13.54 4.68
CA MET A 148 51.17 -12.76 4.74
C MET A 148 51.76 -12.72 6.15
N ILE A 149 50.93 -12.58 7.19
CA ILE A 149 51.38 -12.56 8.59
C ILE A 149 51.93 -13.94 9.02
N ALA A 150 51.39 -15.03 8.47
CA ALA A 150 51.84 -16.38 8.79
C ALA A 150 53.16 -16.78 8.10
N GLU A 151 53.64 -16.02 7.11
CA GLU A 151 54.90 -16.30 6.42
C GLU A 151 56.12 -15.89 7.29
N PRO A 152 57.12 -16.76 7.51
CA PRO A 152 58.17 -16.53 8.51
C PRO A 152 59.24 -15.49 8.11
N HIS A 153 59.18 -14.93 6.90
CA HIS A 153 60.22 -14.07 6.33
C HIS A 153 59.91 -12.56 6.47
N LEU A 154 59.67 -12.11 7.71
CA LEU A 154 59.50 -10.67 8.03
C LEU A 154 60.83 -9.87 8.06
N SER A 155 61.96 -10.49 7.72
CA SER A 155 63.28 -9.83 7.74
C SER A 155 63.67 -9.15 6.43
N ASP A 156 62.93 -9.37 5.33
CA ASP A 156 63.32 -8.88 4.02
C ASP A 156 62.43 -7.70 3.60
N THR A 157 62.96 -6.49 3.77
CA THR A 157 62.25 -5.22 3.57
C THR A 157 61.67 -5.07 2.16
N ASP A 158 62.29 -5.72 1.16
CA ASP A 158 61.81 -5.74 -0.22
C ASP A 158 60.53 -6.58 -0.39
N VAL A 159 60.39 -7.68 0.36
CA VAL A 159 59.19 -8.54 0.33
C VAL A 159 58.00 -7.81 0.94
N LEU A 160 58.23 -7.04 2.02
CA LEU A 160 57.20 -6.20 2.64
C LEU A 160 56.71 -5.08 1.70
N MET A 161 57.61 -4.43 0.96
CA MET A 161 57.21 -3.43 -0.04
C MET A 161 56.40 -4.03 -1.19
N GLN A 162 56.76 -5.24 -1.63
CA GLN A 162 56.06 -5.94 -2.71
C GLN A 162 54.66 -6.41 -2.28
N GLN A 163 54.54 -6.93 -1.05
CA GLN A 163 53.26 -7.32 -0.45
C GLN A 163 52.35 -6.11 -0.18
N ALA A 164 52.90 -4.99 0.31
CA ALA A 164 52.14 -3.75 0.49
C ALA A 164 51.59 -3.18 -0.84
N HIS A 165 52.32 -3.36 -1.94
CA HIS A 165 51.86 -2.94 -3.25
C HIS A 165 50.74 -3.83 -3.81
N ALA A 166 50.70 -5.11 -3.43
CA ALA A 166 49.63 -6.05 -3.79
C ALA A 166 48.33 -5.82 -3.00
N ILE A 167 48.42 -5.20 -1.82
CA ILE A 167 47.25 -4.85 -0.98
C ILE A 167 46.59 -3.54 -1.43
N LYS A 168 47.29 -2.66 -2.19
CA LYS A 168 46.70 -1.41 -2.67
C LYS A 168 45.45 -1.68 -3.51
N VAL A 169 44.32 -1.24 -2.97
CA VAL A 169 42.98 -1.35 -3.54
C VAL A 169 42.95 -0.62 -4.88
N THR A 170 42.79 -1.37 -5.97
CA THR A 170 42.27 -0.86 -7.25
C THR A 170 40.75 -0.83 -7.25
#